data_AF-A0A6B3HJA2-F1
#
_entry.id   AF-A0A6B3HJA2-F1
#
_cell.length_a   1.000
_cell.length_b   1.000
_cell.length_c   1.000
_cell.angle_alpha   90.00
_cell.angle_beta   90.00
_cell.angle_gamma   90.00
#
_symmetry.space_group_name_H-M   'P 1'
#
loop_
_entity.id
_entity.type
_entity.pdbx_description
1 polymer ?
#
loop_
_entity_poly.entity_id
_entity_poly.type
_entity_poly.pdbx_seq_one_letter_code
_entity_poly.pdbx_strand_id
1 'polypeptide(L)'
;ERTNRALHAGRVAASAALMLPGNGRWRGAATLYLGVSGALLYPGERYGTDGSDQASTMVQTVTGLARLAPSSRTQDALIWYVALQGNLSYLISGWVKLLGPDWRSGAALAGVMRTRTYGHEGIWKLAHRHPRSTRALVYGVLSLE
;
A
#
# COMPACT_ATOMS: atom_id res chain seq x y z
N GLU A 1 -17.07 -17.35 8.98
CA GLU A 1 -15.77 -18.07 8.94
C GLU A 1 -15.53 -18.88 7.67
N ARG A 2 -16.41 -19.82 7.28
CA ARG A 2 -16.26 -20.59 6.02
C ARG A 2 -16.17 -19.72 4.76
N THR A 3 -17.00 -18.67 4.66
CA THR A 3 -16.98 -17.72 3.54
C THR A 3 -15.65 -16.98 3.42
N ASN A 4 -15.10 -16.48 4.52
CA ASN A 4 -13.80 -15.79 4.51
C ASN A 4 -12.67 -16.74 4.09
N ARG A 5 -12.64 -17.97 4.62
CA ARG A 5 -11.66 -18.98 4.22
C ARG A 5 -11.74 -19.29 2.72
N ALA A 6 -12.95 -19.42 2.17
CA ALA A 6 -13.15 -19.61 0.74
C ALA A 6 -12.65 -18.42 -0.09
N LEU A 7 -12.92 -17.18 0.36
CA LEU A 7 -12.39 -15.97 -0.28
C LEU A 7 -10.86 -15.91 -0.25
N HIS A 8 -10.22 -16.21 0.89
CA HIS A 8 -8.75 -16.26 0.95
C HIS A 8 -8.16 -17.35 0.06
N ALA A 9 -8.75 -18.55 0.03
CA ALA A 9 -8.31 -19.61 -0.88
C ALA A 9 -8.43 -19.18 -2.34
N GLY A 10 -9.54 -18.55 -2.72
CA GLY A 10 -9.73 -17.99 -4.05
C GLY A 10 -8.70 -16.90 -4.38
N ARG A 11 -8.37 -16.01 -3.42
CA ARG A 11 -7.33 -14.99 -3.59
C ARG A 11 -5.96 -15.61 -3.82
N VAL A 12 -5.59 -16.64 -3.05
CA VAL A 12 -4.33 -17.38 -3.25
C VAL A 12 -4.27 -18.00 -4.64
N ALA A 13 -5.35 -18.67 -5.06
CA ALA A 13 -5.43 -19.27 -6.39
C ALA A 13 -5.34 -18.22 -7.52
N ALA A 14 -6.05 -17.09 -7.39
CA ALA A 14 -5.99 -16.01 -8.37
C ALA A 14 -4.58 -15.39 -8.47
N SER A 15 -3.92 -15.14 -7.34
CA SER A 15 -2.55 -14.65 -7.30
C SER A 15 -1.56 -15.62 -7.94
N ALA A 16 -1.68 -16.92 -7.65
CA ALA A 16 -0.85 -17.95 -8.27
C ALA A 16 -1.08 -18.02 -9.80
N ALA A 17 -2.33 -17.93 -10.24
CA ALA A 17 -2.67 -17.93 -11.66
C ALA A 17 -2.10 -16.70 -12.41
N LEU A 18 -1.96 -15.56 -11.74
CA LEU A 18 -1.35 -14.35 -12.31
C LEU A 18 0.17 -14.47 -12.53
N MET A 19 0.84 -15.45 -11.92
CA MET A 19 2.26 -15.73 -12.19
C MET A 19 2.46 -16.42 -13.55
N LEU A 20 1.42 -17.06 -14.08
CA LEU A 20 1.46 -17.70 -15.38
C LEU A 20 1.22 -16.67 -16.50
N PRO A 21 1.83 -16.87 -17.70
CA PRO A 21 1.49 -16.07 -18.86
C PRO A 21 0.01 -16.27 -19.22
N GLY A 22 -0.64 -15.23 -19.74
CA GLY A 22 -2.06 -15.32 -20.08
C GLY A 22 -2.62 -14.06 -20.72
N ASN A 23 -3.85 -14.17 -21.23
CA ASN A 23 -4.56 -13.08 -21.88
C ASN A 23 -4.84 -11.92 -20.89
N GLY A 24 -4.71 -10.68 -21.37
CA GLY A 24 -5.02 -9.46 -20.62
C GLY A 24 -6.40 -9.44 -19.97
N ARG A 25 -7.44 -10.00 -20.62
CA ARG A 25 -8.81 -10.02 -20.05
C ARG A 25 -8.93 -10.94 -18.84
N TRP A 26 -8.39 -12.16 -18.93
CA TRP A 26 -8.34 -13.10 -17.79
C TRP A 26 -7.55 -12.50 -16.63
N ARG A 27 -6.37 -11.93 -16.92
CA ARG A 27 -5.53 -11.26 -15.91
C ARG A 27 -6.26 -10.06 -15.29
N GLY A 28 -7.04 -9.33 -16.09
CA GLY A 28 -7.91 -8.25 -15.64
C GLY A 28 -8.99 -8.73 -14.66
N ALA A 29 -9.69 -9.82 -14.99
CA ALA A 29 -10.70 -10.42 -14.12
C ALA A 29 -10.11 -10.94 -12.81
N ALA A 30 -8.97 -11.65 -12.86
CA ALA A 30 -8.28 -12.13 -11.66
C ALA A 30 -7.80 -10.97 -10.77
N THR A 31 -7.25 -9.91 -11.38
CA THR A 31 -6.79 -8.71 -10.64
C THR A 31 -7.96 -7.94 -10.03
N LEU A 32 -9.08 -7.81 -10.76
CA LEU A 32 -10.30 -7.18 -10.25
C LEU A 32 -10.89 -7.99 -9.09
N TYR A 33 -10.91 -9.32 -9.20
CA TYR A 33 -11.34 -10.20 -8.12
C TYR A 33 -10.49 -9.98 -6.86
N LEU A 34 -9.18 -9.84 -6.97
CA LEU A 34 -8.30 -9.53 -5.83
C LEU A 34 -8.62 -8.16 -5.21
N GLY A 35 -8.87 -7.13 -6.02
CA GLY A 35 -9.27 -5.81 -5.51
C GLY A 35 -10.61 -5.86 -4.77
N VAL A 36 -11.66 -6.38 -5.41
CA VAL A 36 -13.02 -6.43 -4.84
C VAL A 36 -13.09 -7.32 -3.60
N SER A 37 -12.51 -8.52 -3.65
CA SER A 37 -12.50 -9.40 -2.47
C SER A 37 -11.70 -8.81 -1.32
N GLY A 38 -10.68 -7.99 -1.60
CA GLY A 38 -9.92 -7.26 -0.58
C GLY A 38 -10.80 -6.21 0.11
N ALA A 39 -11.51 -5.40 -0.68
CA ALA A 39 -12.45 -4.41 -0.16
C ALA A 39 -13.58 -5.04 0.67
N LEU A 40 -14.07 -6.23 0.28
CA LEU A 40 -15.11 -6.95 1.02
C LEU A 40 -14.60 -7.50 2.37
N LEU A 41 -13.34 -7.91 2.44
CA LEU A 41 -12.73 -8.42 3.67
C LEU A 41 -12.29 -7.28 4.60
N TYR A 42 -12.03 -6.09 4.05
CA TYR A 42 -11.50 -4.92 4.78
C TYR A 42 -12.21 -4.61 6.12
N PRO A 43 -13.55 -4.65 6.24
CA PRO A 43 -14.21 -4.37 7.53
C PRO A 43 -14.03 -5.45 8.59
N GLY A 44 -13.75 -6.68 8.18
CA GLY A 44 -13.60 -7.85 9.07
C GLY A 44 -12.16 -8.12 9.50
N GLU A 45 -11.19 -7.66 8.71
CA GLU A 45 -9.78 -7.89 8.95
C GLU A 45 -9.21 -6.89 9.96
N ARG A 46 -8.57 -7.40 11.01
CA ARG A 46 -7.91 -6.59 12.05
C ARG A 46 -6.44 -6.29 11.73
N TYR A 47 -5.88 -6.99 10.75
CA TYR A 47 -4.51 -6.85 10.29
C TYR A 47 -4.53 -6.46 8.82
N GLY A 48 -3.69 -5.51 8.42
CA GLY A 48 -3.61 -5.09 7.01
C GLY A 48 -4.78 -4.19 6.59
N THR A 49 -5.01 -3.11 7.32
CA THR A 49 -5.98 -2.07 6.95
C THR A 49 -5.35 -0.68 6.89
N ASP A 50 -4.07 -0.62 6.53
CA ASP A 50 -3.34 0.64 6.48
C ASP A 50 -3.32 1.24 5.07
N GLY A 51 -2.57 2.34 4.88
CA GLY A 51 -2.49 3.01 3.59
C GLY A 51 -1.94 2.11 2.46
N SER A 52 -1.10 1.13 2.77
CA SER A 52 -0.54 0.19 1.78
C SER A 52 -1.59 -0.81 1.28
N ASP A 53 -2.49 -1.24 2.16
CA ASP A 53 -3.61 -2.12 1.82
C ASP A 53 -4.67 -1.36 1.01
N GLN A 54 -4.94 -0.10 1.39
CA GLN A 54 -5.81 0.80 0.63
C GLN A 54 -5.25 1.04 -0.78
N ALA A 55 -3.95 1.34 -0.90
CA ALA A 55 -3.29 1.52 -2.20
C ALA A 55 -3.32 0.22 -3.04
N SER A 56 -3.05 -0.93 -2.44
CA SER A 56 -3.11 -2.23 -3.12
C SER A 56 -4.50 -2.54 -3.64
N THR A 57 -5.52 -2.32 -2.81
CA THR A 57 -6.94 -2.52 -3.17
C THR A 57 -7.34 -1.59 -4.31
N MET A 58 -6.96 -0.31 -4.24
CA MET A 58 -7.21 0.68 -5.29
C MET A 58 -6.55 0.27 -6.61
N VAL A 59 -5.24 -0.01 -6.61
CA VAL A 59 -4.48 -0.34 -7.82
C VAL A 59 -5.03 -1.62 -8.46
N GLN A 60 -5.29 -2.67 -7.68
CA GLN A 60 -5.81 -3.94 -8.21
C GLN A 60 -7.22 -3.76 -8.80
N THR A 61 -8.10 -3.05 -8.10
CA THR A 61 -9.47 -2.81 -8.60
C THR A 61 -9.43 -2.02 -9.90
N VAL A 62 -8.72 -0.90 -9.94
CA VAL A 62 -8.74 0.00 -11.09
C VAL A 62 -8.00 -0.58 -12.30
N THR A 63 -6.84 -1.22 -12.10
CA THR A 63 -6.11 -1.85 -13.20
C THR A 63 -6.80 -3.13 -13.70
N GLY A 64 -7.56 -3.81 -12.84
CA GLY A 64 -8.45 -4.90 -13.23
C GLY A 64 -9.58 -4.40 -14.14
N LEU A 65 -10.26 -3.32 -13.74
CA LEU A 65 -11.27 -2.64 -14.56
C LEU A 65 -10.68 -2.14 -15.89
N ALA A 66 -9.48 -1.56 -15.87
CA ALA A 66 -8.82 -1.02 -17.06
C ALA A 66 -8.55 -2.11 -18.11
N ARG A 67 -8.16 -3.32 -17.68
CA ARG A 67 -7.94 -4.47 -18.58
C ARG A 67 -9.23 -5.08 -19.13
N LEU A 68 -10.36 -4.85 -18.48
CA LEU A 68 -11.68 -5.32 -18.92
C LEU A 68 -12.45 -4.26 -19.72
N ALA A 69 -12.00 -3.01 -19.67
CA ALA A 69 -12.62 -1.90 -20.36
C ALA A 69 -12.64 -2.15 -21.88
N PRO A 70 -13.81 -2.00 -22.55
CA PRO A 70 -13.90 -2.21 -23.99
C PRO A 70 -13.38 -1.00 -24.79
N SER A 71 -13.28 0.17 -24.17
CA SER A 71 -12.90 1.44 -24.79
C SER A 71 -11.53 1.90 -24.29
N SER A 72 -10.67 2.32 -25.23
CA SER A 72 -9.36 2.91 -24.92
C SER A 72 -9.48 4.14 -24.04
N ARG A 73 -10.48 5.01 -24.28
CA ARG A 73 -10.72 6.20 -23.47
C ARG A 73 -11.02 5.85 -22.00
N THR A 74 -11.77 4.78 -21.76
CA THR A 74 -12.07 4.32 -20.40
C THR A 74 -10.83 3.73 -19.75
N GLN A 75 -10.04 2.95 -20.50
CA GLN A 75 -8.76 2.44 -20.01
C GLN A 75 -7.82 3.59 -19.63
N ASP A 76 -7.66 4.59 -20.48
CA ASP A 76 -6.80 5.76 -20.21
C ASP A 76 -7.26 6.51 -18.97
N ALA A 77 -8.56 6.77 -18.83
CA ALA A 77 -9.10 7.43 -17.64
C ALA A 77 -8.82 6.66 -16.34
N LEU A 78 -8.94 5.33 -16.37
CA LEU A 78 -8.64 4.47 -15.22
C LEU A 78 -7.15 4.47 -14.88
N ILE A 79 -6.27 4.48 -15.88
CA ILE A 79 -4.82 4.57 -15.64
C ILE A 79 -4.42 5.95 -15.14
N TRP A 80 -4.99 7.03 -15.70
CA TRP A 80 -4.81 8.39 -15.19
C TRP A 80 -5.28 8.53 -13.74
N TYR A 81 -6.40 7.91 -13.39
CA TYR A 81 -6.86 7.88 -12.00
C TYR A 81 -5.81 7.27 -11.07
N VAL A 82 -5.23 6.11 -11.40
CA VAL A 82 -4.19 5.48 -10.58
C VAL A 82 -2.96 6.37 -10.47
N ALA A 83 -2.52 6.95 -11.58
CA ALA A 83 -1.37 7.84 -11.61
C ALA A 83 -1.59 9.06 -10.69
N LEU A 84 -2.74 9.72 -10.81
CA LEU A 84 -3.08 10.89 -9.99
C LEU A 84 -3.20 10.53 -8.51
N GLN A 85 -3.91 9.46 -8.16
CA GLN A 85 -4.06 9.03 -6.77
C GLN A 85 -2.71 8.64 -6.14
N GLY A 86 -1.85 7.96 -6.90
CA GLY A 86 -0.50 7.61 -6.44
C GLY A 86 0.34 8.85 -6.18
N ASN A 87 0.41 9.78 -7.14
CA ASN A 87 1.17 11.02 -6.98
C ASN A 87 0.63 11.87 -5.82
N LEU A 88 -0.70 11.99 -5.69
CA LEU A 88 -1.31 12.73 -4.59
C LEU A 88 -1.00 12.08 -3.24
N SER A 89 -1.00 10.74 -3.15
CA SER A 89 -0.66 10.03 -1.91
C SER A 89 0.76 10.32 -1.45
N TYR A 90 1.73 10.31 -2.36
CA TYR A 90 3.12 10.68 -2.05
C TYR A 90 3.26 12.16 -1.71
N LEU A 91 2.62 13.04 -2.48
CA LEU A 91 2.62 14.48 -2.21
C LEU A 91 2.11 14.77 -0.79
N ILE A 92 0.92 14.28 -0.44
CA ILE A 92 0.32 14.51 0.88
C ILE A 92 1.15 13.84 1.99
N SER A 93 1.69 12.64 1.76
CA SER A 93 2.59 11.99 2.73
C SER A 93 3.83 12.84 3.00
N GLY A 94 4.46 13.36 1.94
CA GLY A 94 5.62 14.25 2.04
C GLY A 94 5.30 15.53 2.82
N TRP A 95 4.18 16.20 2.51
CA TRP A 95 3.72 17.36 3.26
C TRP A 95 3.50 17.07 4.74
N VAL A 96 2.87 15.94 5.09
CA VAL A 96 2.66 15.53 6.48
C VAL A 96 3.99 15.29 7.20
N LYS A 97 4.98 14.70 6.53
CA LYS A 97 6.33 14.51 7.09
C LYS A 97 7.05 15.85 7.27
N LEU A 98 7.02 16.74 6.28
CA LEU A 98 7.67 18.06 6.32
C LEU A 98 7.12 18.95 7.44
N LEU A 99 5.81 18.91 7.67
CA LEU A 99 5.15 19.75 8.68
C LEU A 99 5.12 19.10 10.07
N GLY A 100 5.26 17.77 10.16
CA GLY A 100 5.15 17.01 11.40
C GLY A 100 6.26 17.31 12.43
N PRO A 101 5.93 17.59 13.70
CA PRO A 101 6.92 17.92 14.74
C PRO A 101 7.90 16.77 15.02
N ASP A 102 7.43 15.52 14.95
CA ASP A 102 8.26 14.33 15.16
C ASP A 102 9.31 14.15 14.06
N TRP A 103 8.96 14.48 12.82
CA TRP A 103 9.87 14.43 11.68
C TRP A 103 10.89 15.57 11.74
N ARG A 104 10.43 16.79 12.05
CA ARG A 104 11.29 17.97 12.19
C ARG A 104 12.28 17.86 13.36
N SER A 105 11.89 17.20 14.45
CA SER A 105 12.75 16.95 15.61
C SER A 105 13.71 15.77 15.41
N GLY A 106 13.47 14.91 14.41
CA GLY A 106 14.24 13.67 14.20
C GLY A 106 13.75 12.49 15.06
N ALA A 107 12.65 12.65 15.79
CA ALA A 107 12.07 11.61 16.65
C ALA A 107 11.22 10.57 15.88
N ALA A 108 10.82 10.88 14.64
CA ALA A 108 9.93 10.05 13.83
C ALA A 108 10.37 8.58 13.72
N LEU A 109 11.66 8.32 13.46
CA LEU A 109 12.16 6.96 13.33
C LEU A 109 11.99 6.17 14.64
N ALA A 110 12.30 6.76 15.79
CA ALA A 110 12.09 6.12 17.08
C ALA A 110 10.59 5.91 17.37
N GLY A 111 9.73 6.86 16.97
CA GLY A 111 8.28 6.73 17.07
C GLY A 111 7.74 5.54 16.27
N VAL A 112 8.12 5.41 15.00
CA VAL A 112 7.72 4.29 14.13
C VAL A 112 8.24 2.96 14.67
N MET A 113 9.48 2.91 15.12
CA MET A 113 10.08 1.69 15.69
C MET A 113 9.43 1.22 17.00
N ARG A 114 8.63 2.07 17.65
CA ARG A 114 7.85 1.73 18.85
C ARG A 114 6.47 1.14 18.52
N THR A 115 6.00 1.21 17.28
CA THR A 115 4.68 0.70 16.89
C THR A 115 4.60 -0.82 16.93
N ARG A 116 3.38 -1.37 17.02
CA ARG A 116 3.16 -2.83 17.06
C ARG A 116 3.31 -3.50 15.69
N THR A 117 2.89 -2.82 14.62
CA THR A 117 2.81 -3.39 13.27
C THR A 117 4.13 -3.32 12.53
N TYR A 118 4.83 -2.18 12.63
CA TYR A 118 6.03 -1.87 11.85
C TYR A 118 7.27 -1.63 12.72
N GLY A 119 7.13 -1.73 14.04
CA GLY A 119 8.22 -1.47 14.97
C GLY A 119 9.16 -2.65 15.15
N HIS A 120 10.37 -2.35 15.61
CA HIS A 120 11.37 -3.35 15.97
C HIS A 120 12.17 -2.87 17.18
N GLU A 121 12.10 -3.61 18.28
CA GLU A 121 12.70 -3.21 19.56
C GLU A 121 14.22 -2.99 19.45
N GLY A 122 14.93 -3.83 18.70
CA GLY A 122 16.36 -3.67 18.48
C GLY A 122 16.73 -2.36 17.79
N ILE A 123 15.96 -1.95 16.77
CA ILE A 123 16.21 -0.70 16.03
C ILE A 123 15.79 0.48 16.89
N TRP A 124 14.71 0.34 17.67
CA TRP A 124 14.31 1.34 18.66
C TRP A 124 15.42 1.60 19.67
N LYS A 125 16.02 0.56 20.26
CA LYS A 125 17.16 0.68 21.19
C LYS A 125 18.38 1.31 20.51
N LEU A 126 18.68 0.90 19.27
CA LEU A 126 19.78 1.47 18.49
C LEU A 126 19.57 2.96 18.22
N ALA A 127 18.34 3.35 17.88
CA ALA A 127 17.99 4.75 17.63
C ALA A 127 18.15 5.63 18.87
N HIS A 128 17.85 5.07 20.06
CA HIS A 128 18.09 5.75 21.34
C HIS A 128 19.58 5.84 21.69
N ARG A 129 20.36 4.81 21.35
CA ARG A 129 21.81 4.77 21.61
C ARG A 129 22.59 5.73 20.69
N HIS A 130 22.14 5.94 19.45
CA HIS A 130 22.82 6.80 18.46
C HIS A 130 21.90 7.92 17.91
N PRO A 131 21.50 8.89 18.74
CA PRO A 131 20.49 9.90 18.36
C PRO A 131 20.92 10.81 17.20
N ARG A 132 22.23 11.08 17.05
CA ARG A 132 22.75 11.88 15.93
C ARG A 132 22.59 11.16 14.58
N SER A 133 22.94 9.87 14.53
CA SER A 133 22.80 9.05 13.33
C SER A 133 21.32 8.86 12.98
N THR A 134 20.46 8.62 13.97
CA THR A 134 19.00 8.56 13.79
C THR A 134 18.45 9.85 13.20
N ARG A 135 18.87 11.01 13.72
CA ARG A 135 18.43 12.31 13.21
C ARG A 135 18.91 12.56 11.78
N ALA A 136 20.15 12.17 11.45
CA ALA A 136 20.66 12.24 10.09
C ALA A 136 19.85 11.36 9.13
N LEU A 137 19.48 10.14 9.54
CA LEU A 137 18.61 9.25 8.75
C LEU A 137 17.23 9.86 8.53
N VAL A 138 16.61 10.43 9.58
CA VAL A 138 15.29 11.07 9.47
C VAL A 138 15.33 12.27 8.53
N TYR A 139 16.36 13.12 8.61
CA TYR A 139 16.51 14.23 7.66
C TYR A 139 16.89 13.78 6.26
N GLY A 140 17.59 12.67 6.12
CA GLY A 140 17.82 12.02 4.83
C GLY A 140 16.51 11.65 4.15
N VAL A 141 15.59 11.00 4.90
CA VAL A 141 14.23 10.72 4.40
C VAL A 141 13.52 12.01 4.03
N LEU A 142 13.54 13.02 4.92
CA LEU A 142 12.87 14.30 4.69
C LEU A 142 13.39 15.06 3.45
N SER A 143 14.66 14.89 3.10
CA SER A 143 15.28 15.55 1.95
C SER A 143 14.86 14.92 0.61
N LEU A 144 14.28 13.72 0.65
CA LEU A 144 13.80 12.98 -0.53
C LEU A 144 12.29 13.16 -0.77
N GLU A 145 11.59 13.84 0.14
CA GLU A 145 10.16 14.15 0.01
C GLU A 145 9.90 15.41 -0.82
#